data_AF-A0A562PM96-F1
#
_entry.id   AF-A0A562PM96-F1
#
_cell.length_a   1.000
_cell.length_b   1.000
_cell.length_c   1.000
_cell.angle_alpha   90.00
_cell.angle_beta   90.00
_cell.angle_gamma   90.00
#
_symmetry.space_group_name_H-M   'P 1'
#
loop_
_entity.id
_entity.type
_entity.pdbx_description
1 polymer ?
#
loop_
_entity_poly.entity_id
_entity_poly.type
_entity_poly.pdbx_seq_one_letter_code
_entity_poly.pdbx_strand_id
1 'polypeptide(L)'
;MKSLPAISGAVVLLCAAAVPALALAADEDAAAFTRRVNAFVDGWHDDAAHARPAYFDKMAPQGVYIGTDKTEVWTRDQFRTWARPYFERGKAWSFTAQRRNVYFSPDRRYVWFDEQLTTQMGTCQASGVLRNTGQSFLIEHYQLSMAVPNALNADFAKAIARHEAETGQPAQAPAKGQ
;
A
#
# COMPACT_ATOMS: atom_id res chain seq x y z
N MET A 1 -11.34 -68.56 -56.50
CA MET A 1 -11.57 -68.57 -55.04
C MET A 1 -10.21 -68.55 -54.36
N LYS A 2 -9.70 -67.38 -53.97
CA LYS A 2 -8.40 -67.23 -53.29
C LYS A 2 -8.68 -66.80 -51.84
N SER A 3 -8.26 -67.64 -50.89
CA SER A 3 -8.31 -67.42 -49.45
C SER A 3 -7.21 -66.45 -49.01
N LEU A 4 -7.56 -65.42 -48.24
CA LEU A 4 -6.61 -64.55 -47.51
C LEU A 4 -6.40 -65.09 -46.09
N PRO A 5 -5.18 -65.04 -45.52
CA PRO A 5 -4.97 -65.33 -44.10
C PRO A 5 -5.09 -64.06 -43.25
N ALA A 6 -5.61 -64.25 -42.04
CA ALA A 6 -5.72 -63.23 -40.99
C ALA A 6 -4.34 -63.02 -40.31
N ILE A 7 -3.94 -61.76 -40.13
CA ILE A 7 -2.79 -61.38 -39.31
C ILE A 7 -3.32 -60.70 -38.05
N SER A 8 -3.05 -61.33 -36.90
CA SER A 8 -3.33 -60.82 -35.56
C SER A 8 -2.58 -59.51 -35.30
N GLY A 9 -3.32 -58.45 -34.99
CA GLY A 9 -2.77 -57.20 -34.49
C GLY A 9 -2.51 -57.30 -32.99
N ALA A 10 -1.24 -57.25 -32.58
CA ALA A 10 -0.88 -56.97 -31.20
C ALA A 10 -0.94 -55.45 -30.97
N VAL A 11 -2.03 -54.99 -30.34
CA VAL A 11 -2.14 -53.61 -29.85
C VAL A 11 -1.34 -53.50 -28.55
N VAL A 12 -0.13 -52.96 -28.64
CA VAL A 12 0.64 -52.54 -27.45
C VAL A 12 0.02 -51.24 -26.95
N LEU A 13 -0.79 -51.33 -25.89
CA LEU A 13 -1.36 -50.18 -25.21
C LEU A 13 -0.23 -49.50 -24.40
N LEU A 14 0.37 -48.46 -24.97
CA LEU A 14 1.34 -47.60 -24.28
C LEU A 14 0.56 -46.68 -23.33
N CYS A 15 0.39 -47.09 -22.06
CA CYS A 15 -0.12 -46.22 -21.01
C CYS A 15 0.86 -45.07 -20.76
N ALA A 16 0.67 -43.94 -21.43
CA ALA A 16 1.30 -42.68 -21.07
C ALA A 16 0.72 -42.21 -19.74
N ALA A 17 1.43 -42.46 -18.64
CA ALA A 17 1.11 -41.86 -17.35
C ALA A 17 1.32 -40.34 -17.45
N ALA A 18 0.22 -39.60 -17.59
CA ALA A 18 0.24 -38.15 -17.46
C ALA A 18 0.51 -37.82 -15.98
N VAL A 19 1.76 -37.52 -15.66
CA VAL A 19 2.12 -36.93 -14.36
C VAL A 19 1.48 -35.54 -14.33
N PRO A 20 0.61 -35.22 -13.37
CA PRO A 20 0.10 -33.87 -13.25
C PRO A 20 1.28 -33.00 -12.83
N ALA A 21 1.70 -32.09 -13.71
CA ALA A 21 2.63 -31.03 -13.36
C ALA A 21 1.94 -30.16 -12.31
N LEU A 22 2.23 -30.43 -11.04
CA LEU A 22 1.88 -29.53 -9.95
C LEU A 22 2.70 -28.26 -10.21
N ALA A 23 2.03 -27.22 -10.72
CA ALA A 23 2.63 -25.93 -10.92
C ALA A 23 3.03 -25.39 -9.53
N LEU A 24 4.30 -25.60 -9.16
CA LEU A 24 4.91 -24.77 -8.12
C LEU A 24 4.85 -23.35 -8.64
N ALA A 25 4.04 -22.50 -8.01
CA ALA A 25 4.09 -21.07 -8.21
C ALA A 25 5.56 -20.68 -8.01
N ALA A 26 6.23 -20.23 -9.08
CA ALA A 26 7.59 -19.76 -8.99
C ALA A 26 7.63 -18.66 -7.93
N ASP A 27 8.51 -18.83 -6.95
CA ASP A 27 8.72 -17.81 -5.93
C ASP A 27 9.15 -16.53 -6.65
N GLU A 28 8.36 -15.48 -6.54
CA GLU A 28 8.65 -14.23 -7.22
C GLU A 28 10.00 -13.70 -6.73
N ASP A 29 10.86 -13.21 -7.61
CA ASP A 29 12.09 -12.55 -7.16
C ASP A 29 11.76 -11.27 -6.35
N ALA A 30 12.56 -10.99 -5.32
CA ALA A 30 12.42 -9.83 -4.46
C ALA A 30 12.31 -8.49 -5.22
N ALA A 31 13.07 -8.34 -6.33
CA ALA A 31 13.00 -7.12 -7.12
C ALA A 31 11.68 -6.99 -7.89
N ALA A 32 11.14 -8.11 -8.39
CA ALA A 32 9.82 -8.13 -9.02
C ALA A 32 8.70 -7.80 -8.01
N PHE A 33 8.76 -8.41 -6.82
CA PHE A 33 7.81 -8.13 -5.75
C PHE A 33 7.84 -6.64 -5.35
N THR A 34 9.04 -6.08 -5.18
CA THR A 34 9.24 -4.66 -4.88
C THR A 34 8.65 -3.74 -5.95
N ARG A 35 8.81 -4.07 -7.24
CA ARG A 35 8.20 -3.30 -8.34
C ARG A 35 6.68 -3.33 -8.28
N ARG A 36 6.06 -4.47 -7.95
CA ARG A 36 4.60 -4.54 -7.78
C ARG A 36 4.12 -3.71 -6.59
N VAL A 37 4.83 -3.74 -5.47
CA VAL A 37 4.53 -2.90 -4.30
C VAL A 37 4.58 -1.42 -4.70
N ASN A 38 5.64 -0.99 -5.38
CA ASN A 38 5.76 0.40 -5.85
C ASN A 38 4.61 0.79 -6.77
N ALA A 39 4.30 -0.04 -7.77
CA ALA A 39 3.19 0.22 -8.70
C ALA A 39 1.83 0.29 -7.97
N PHE A 40 1.61 -0.54 -6.96
CA PHE A 40 0.40 -0.49 -6.13
C PHE A 40 0.30 0.83 -5.36
N VAL A 41 1.35 1.26 -4.67
CA VAL A 41 1.35 2.49 -3.87
C VAL A 41 1.27 3.73 -4.78
N ASP A 42 1.98 3.74 -5.91
CA ASP A 42 1.89 4.83 -6.90
C ASP A 42 0.48 4.92 -7.50
N GLY A 43 -0.13 3.79 -7.83
CA GLY A 43 -1.51 3.75 -8.30
C GLY A 43 -2.51 4.16 -7.20
N TRP A 44 -2.21 3.93 -5.92
CA TRP A 44 -3.02 4.43 -4.81
C TRP A 44 -2.93 5.95 -4.69
N HIS A 45 -1.73 6.53 -4.81
CA HIS A 45 -1.54 7.97 -4.87
C HIS A 45 -2.23 8.62 -6.09
N ASP A 46 -2.17 7.97 -7.25
CA ASP A 46 -2.84 8.43 -8.47
C ASP A 46 -4.38 8.46 -8.33
N ASP A 47 -4.96 7.46 -7.65
CA ASP A 47 -6.39 7.45 -7.38
C ASP A 47 -6.81 8.61 -6.47
N ALA A 48 -6.00 8.98 -5.48
CA ALA A 48 -6.26 10.18 -4.67
C ALA A 48 -6.19 11.46 -5.50
N ALA A 49 -5.14 11.61 -6.31
CA ALA A 49 -4.94 12.80 -7.15
C ALA A 49 -6.10 13.06 -8.11
N HIS A 50 -6.78 11.99 -8.55
CA HIS A 50 -7.91 12.03 -9.47
C HIS A 50 -9.26 11.75 -8.79
N ALA A 51 -9.33 11.78 -7.46
CA ALA A 51 -10.54 11.56 -6.67
C ALA A 51 -11.31 10.27 -7.04
N ARG A 52 -10.60 9.18 -7.35
CA ARG A 52 -11.21 7.90 -7.76
C ARG A 52 -11.65 7.10 -6.53
N PRO A 53 -12.86 6.49 -6.52
CA PRO A 53 -13.32 5.65 -5.41
C PRO A 53 -12.38 4.49 -5.06
N ALA A 54 -11.66 3.97 -6.05
CA ALA A 54 -10.67 2.90 -5.91
C ALA A 54 -9.58 3.21 -4.86
N TYR A 55 -9.33 4.48 -4.56
CA TYR A 55 -8.44 4.91 -3.48
C TYR A 55 -8.80 4.25 -2.14
N PHE A 56 -10.09 4.26 -1.78
CA PHE A 56 -10.55 3.67 -0.53
C PHE A 56 -10.74 2.15 -0.65
N ASP A 57 -10.99 1.62 -1.85
CA ASP A 57 -11.15 0.18 -2.06
C ASP A 57 -9.82 -0.59 -1.97
N LYS A 58 -8.70 0.11 -2.17
CA LYS A 58 -7.33 -0.38 -1.91
C LYS A 58 -6.95 -0.42 -0.42
N MET A 59 -7.79 0.10 0.47
CA MET A 59 -7.59 0.00 1.91
C MET A 59 -8.36 -1.19 2.49
N ALA A 60 -7.75 -1.88 3.46
CA ALA A 60 -8.42 -2.94 4.20
C ALA A 60 -9.67 -2.40 4.92
N PRO A 61 -10.72 -3.20 5.13
CA PRO A 61 -11.90 -2.78 5.90
C PRO A 61 -11.56 -2.22 7.29
N GLN A 62 -10.61 -2.86 7.98
CA GLN A 62 -10.06 -2.40 9.26
C GLN A 62 -8.86 -1.44 9.13
N GLY A 63 -8.56 -0.98 7.91
CA GLY A 63 -7.38 -0.17 7.63
C GLY A 63 -7.43 1.17 8.35
N VAL A 64 -6.27 1.67 8.77
CA VAL A 64 -6.11 2.94 9.47
C VAL A 64 -5.36 3.95 8.61
N TYR A 65 -5.84 5.19 8.60
CA TYR A 65 -5.15 6.34 8.05
C TYR A 65 -4.87 7.35 9.17
N ILE A 66 -3.60 7.73 9.31
CA ILE A 66 -3.15 8.79 10.21
C ILE A 66 -2.69 9.98 9.36
N GLY A 67 -3.36 11.10 9.53
CA GLY A 67 -3.06 12.35 8.83
C GLY A 67 -1.95 13.15 9.51
N THR A 68 -1.79 14.40 9.09
CA THR A 68 -0.73 15.28 9.59
C THR A 68 -1.12 16.02 10.87
N ASP A 69 -2.42 16.21 11.11
CA ASP A 69 -2.92 16.79 12.36
C ASP A 69 -3.06 15.72 13.47
N LYS A 70 -2.80 16.12 14.72
CA LYS A 70 -2.77 15.19 15.88
C LYS A 70 -4.10 14.46 16.14
N THR A 71 -5.21 14.99 15.63
CA THR A 71 -6.55 14.41 15.78
C THR A 71 -6.92 13.47 14.62
N GLU A 72 -6.11 13.42 13.57
CA GLU A 72 -6.37 12.68 12.35
C GLU A 72 -5.96 11.22 12.50
N VAL A 73 -6.83 10.44 13.14
CA VAL A 73 -6.73 8.97 13.18
C VAL A 73 -8.09 8.40 12.80
N TRP A 74 -8.16 7.75 11.65
CA TRP A 74 -9.41 7.25 11.09
C TRP A 74 -9.30 5.79 10.67
N THR A 75 -10.37 5.04 10.89
CA THR A 75 -10.61 3.83 10.09
C THR A 75 -10.91 4.22 8.64
N ARG A 76 -10.75 3.28 7.70
CA ARG A 76 -11.05 3.50 6.27
C ARG A 76 -12.40 4.19 6.04
N ASP A 77 -13.46 3.73 6.70
CA ASP A 77 -14.82 4.23 6.46
C ASP A 77 -15.06 5.60 7.10
N GLN A 78 -14.42 5.88 8.24
CA GLN A 78 -14.36 7.22 8.81
C GLN A 78 -13.61 8.17 7.87
N PHE A 79 -12.47 7.74 7.35
CA PHE A 79 -11.66 8.52 6.43
C PHE A 79 -12.39 8.81 5.12
N ARG A 80 -13.04 7.80 4.53
CA ARG A 80 -13.89 7.94 3.34
C ARG A 80 -15.00 8.97 3.56
N THR A 81 -15.62 8.94 4.74
CA THR A 81 -16.69 9.87 5.11
C THR A 81 -16.17 11.30 5.25
N TRP A 82 -15.03 11.49 5.93
CA TRP A 82 -14.36 12.78 6.10
C TRP A 82 -13.86 13.35 4.76
N ALA A 83 -13.34 12.49 3.88
CA ALA A 83 -12.75 12.85 2.60
C ALA A 83 -13.80 13.16 1.51
N ARG A 84 -15.06 12.74 1.69
CA ARG A 84 -16.15 12.92 0.72
C ARG A 84 -16.23 14.32 0.08
N PRO A 85 -16.30 15.44 0.84
CA PRO A 85 -16.38 16.77 0.24
C PRO A 85 -15.16 17.12 -0.63
N TYR A 86 -13.99 16.53 -0.38
CA TYR A 86 -12.79 16.75 -1.19
C TYR A 86 -12.86 15.95 -2.51
N PHE A 87 -13.28 14.68 -2.43
CA PHE A 87 -13.43 13.82 -3.59
C PHE A 87 -14.55 14.29 -4.53
N GLU A 88 -15.66 14.79 -4.00
CA GLU A 88 -16.77 15.35 -4.80
C GLU A 88 -16.37 16.59 -5.61
N ARG A 89 -15.35 17.34 -5.18
CA ARG A 89 -14.79 18.48 -5.94
C ARG A 89 -13.82 18.06 -7.04
N GLY A 90 -13.55 16.76 -7.19
CA GLY A 90 -12.65 16.21 -8.20
C GLY A 90 -11.16 16.50 -7.98
N LYS A 91 -10.80 17.07 -6.82
CA LYS A 91 -9.41 17.36 -6.42
C LYS A 91 -9.25 17.13 -4.92
N ALA A 92 -8.54 16.06 -4.56
CA ALA A 92 -8.14 15.78 -3.19
C ALA A 92 -6.65 16.15 -3.00
N TRP A 93 -5.84 15.22 -2.52
CA TRP A 93 -4.39 15.38 -2.36
C TRP A 93 -3.63 14.74 -3.53
N SER A 94 -2.43 15.25 -3.81
CA SER A 94 -1.55 14.72 -4.86
C SER A 94 -0.19 14.44 -4.27
N PHE A 95 0.18 13.16 -4.24
CA PHE A 95 1.41 12.68 -3.65
C PHE A 95 2.28 12.05 -4.73
N THR A 96 3.52 12.50 -4.85
CA THR A 96 4.49 11.92 -5.78
C THR A 96 5.72 11.46 -5.01
N ALA A 97 6.05 10.18 -5.08
CA ALA A 97 7.21 9.64 -4.40
C ALA A 97 8.51 10.21 -4.97
N GLN A 98 9.33 10.78 -4.09
CA GLN A 98 10.71 11.14 -4.36
C GLN A 98 11.61 9.90 -4.19
N ARG A 99 11.32 9.12 -3.15
CA ARG A 99 11.95 7.84 -2.83
C ARG A 99 10.98 6.97 -2.05
N ARG A 100 11.09 5.65 -2.21
CA ARG A 100 10.36 4.66 -1.43
C ARG A 100 11.26 3.47 -1.11
N ASN A 101 11.33 3.10 0.17
CA ASN A 101 11.95 1.87 0.61
C ASN A 101 10.86 0.83 0.85
N VAL A 102 11.14 -0.43 0.52
CA VAL A 102 10.18 -1.54 0.65
C VAL A 102 10.85 -2.69 1.39
N TYR A 103 10.15 -3.20 2.39
CA TYR A 103 10.53 -4.33 3.22
C TYR A 103 9.35 -5.29 3.29
N PHE A 104 9.59 -6.58 3.44
CA PHE A 104 8.50 -7.55 3.53
C PHE A 104 8.88 -8.74 4.40
N SER A 105 7.87 -9.39 4.96
CA SER A 105 8.04 -10.57 5.79
C SER A 105 8.61 -11.73 4.95
N PRO A 106 9.29 -12.71 5.55
CA PRO A 106 9.83 -13.86 4.82
C PRO A 106 8.76 -14.61 3.99
N ASP A 107 7.52 -14.63 4.48
CA ASP A 107 6.36 -15.23 3.80
C ASP A 107 5.62 -14.27 2.84
N ARG A 108 6.10 -13.02 2.71
CA ARG A 108 5.53 -11.94 1.90
C ARG A 108 4.05 -11.64 2.15
N ARG A 109 3.51 -12.05 3.30
CA ARG A 109 2.14 -11.71 3.71
C ARG A 109 1.99 -10.25 4.07
N TYR A 110 3.03 -9.66 4.66
CA TYR A 110 3.08 -8.25 5.03
C TYR A 110 4.25 -7.53 4.37
N VAL A 111 3.99 -6.27 4.03
CA VAL A 111 4.97 -5.36 3.45
C VAL A 111 4.97 -4.09 4.29
N TRP A 112 6.15 -3.59 4.62
CA TRP A 112 6.35 -2.27 5.19
C TRP A 112 6.99 -1.40 4.13
N PHE A 113 6.60 -0.13 4.07
CA PHE A 113 7.29 0.84 3.25
C PHE A 113 7.38 2.17 3.98
N ASP A 114 8.42 2.93 3.66
CA ASP A 114 8.53 4.33 3.95
C ASP A 114 8.82 5.10 2.67
N GLU A 115 8.30 6.31 2.57
CA GLU A 115 8.47 7.16 1.40
C GLU A 115 8.63 8.62 1.80
N GLN A 116 9.37 9.37 0.99
CA GLN A 116 9.23 10.82 0.96
C GLN A 116 8.43 11.23 -0.25
N LEU A 117 7.55 12.19 -0.05
CA LEU A 117 6.57 12.63 -1.03
C LEU A 117 6.75 14.13 -1.30
N THR A 118 6.65 14.49 -2.57
CA THR A 118 6.29 15.86 -2.96
C THR A 118 4.78 16.00 -2.85
N THR A 119 4.32 17.00 -2.08
CA THR A 119 2.90 17.24 -1.79
C THR A 119 2.58 18.73 -1.87
N GLN A 120 1.30 19.10 -1.75
CA GLN A 120 0.88 20.50 -1.62
C GLN A 120 1.35 21.17 -0.32
N MET A 121 1.69 20.39 0.71
CA MET A 121 2.20 20.87 2.00
C MET A 121 3.73 20.99 2.03
N GLY A 122 4.41 20.74 0.90
CA GLY A 122 5.86 20.57 0.83
C GLY A 122 6.26 19.10 0.93
N THR A 123 7.50 18.84 1.39
CA THR A 123 7.98 17.46 1.58
C THR A 123 7.29 16.81 2.76
N CYS A 124 6.61 15.69 2.51
CA CYS A 124 6.08 14.82 3.56
C CYS A 124 6.88 13.53 3.62
N GLN A 125 6.91 12.93 4.81
CA GLN A 125 7.39 11.58 5.06
C GLN A 125 6.17 10.72 5.38
N ALA A 126 6.06 9.56 4.76
CA ALA A 126 5.01 8.61 5.07
C ALA A 126 5.56 7.22 5.31
N SER A 127 4.79 6.41 6.03
CA SER A 127 5.04 4.99 6.18
C SER A 127 3.72 4.22 6.12
N GLY A 128 3.78 2.97 5.66
CA GLY A 128 2.59 2.15 5.57
C GLY A 128 2.87 0.66 5.67
N VAL A 129 1.77 -0.06 5.94
CA VAL A 129 1.73 -1.52 5.99
C VAL A 129 0.74 -2.01 4.95
N LEU A 130 1.19 -2.92 4.09
CA LEU A 130 0.34 -3.63 3.15
C LEU A 130 0.16 -5.08 3.57
N ARG A 131 -1.04 -5.60 3.39
CA ARG A 131 -1.29 -7.04 3.36
C ARG A 131 -1.39 -7.52 1.92
N ASN A 132 -0.58 -8.51 1.57
CA ASN A 132 -0.65 -9.18 0.27
C ASN A 132 -1.85 -10.15 0.24
N THR A 133 -2.68 -10.03 -0.80
CA THR A 133 -3.86 -10.89 -1.02
C THR A 133 -3.61 -12.00 -2.03
N GLY A 134 -2.37 -12.16 -2.50
CA GLY A 134 -1.96 -13.04 -3.58
C GLY A 134 -2.17 -12.44 -4.97
N GLN A 135 -3.28 -11.73 -5.17
CA GLN A 135 -3.63 -11.07 -6.44
C GLN A 135 -3.26 -9.59 -6.45
N SER A 136 -3.27 -8.94 -5.28
CA SER A 136 -3.00 -7.51 -5.11
C SER A 136 -2.57 -7.24 -3.65
N PHE A 137 -2.68 -6.00 -3.21
CA PHE A 137 -2.41 -5.56 -1.84
C PHE A 137 -3.61 -4.82 -1.27
N LEU A 138 -3.65 -4.74 0.06
CA LEU A 138 -4.53 -3.84 0.81
C LEU A 138 -3.70 -3.01 1.78
N ILE A 139 -3.97 -1.72 1.86
CA ILE A 139 -3.40 -0.81 2.87
C ILE A 139 -4.03 -1.17 4.22
N GLU A 140 -3.25 -1.71 5.15
CA GLU A 140 -3.68 -1.97 6.53
C GLU A 140 -3.43 -0.76 7.42
N HIS A 141 -2.37 -0.01 7.15
CA HIS A 141 -2.00 1.19 7.90
C HIS A 141 -1.28 2.17 6.98
N TYR A 142 -1.56 3.46 7.13
CA TYR A 142 -0.81 4.53 6.49
C TYR A 142 -0.70 5.73 7.43
N GLN A 143 0.49 6.30 7.56
CA GLN A 143 0.73 7.51 8.33
C GLN A 143 1.48 8.52 7.47
N LEU A 144 0.98 9.76 7.44
CA LEU A 144 1.58 10.90 6.75
C LEU A 144 2.06 11.93 7.76
N SER A 145 3.24 12.50 7.56
CA SER A 145 3.76 13.58 8.42
C SER A 145 4.54 14.59 7.59
N MET A 146 4.50 15.86 7.97
CA MET A 146 5.38 16.86 7.37
C MET A 146 6.83 16.55 7.76
N ALA A 147 7.74 16.56 6.78
CA ALA A 147 9.17 16.36 7.01
C ALA A 147 9.82 17.68 7.48
N VAL A 148 9.55 18.08 8.72
CA VAL A 148 10.04 19.34 9.30
C VAL A 148 11.58 19.28 9.44
N PRO A 149 12.33 20.20 8.80
CA PRO A 149 13.78 20.31 9.01
C PRO A 149 14.10 20.59 10.48
N ASN A 150 15.08 19.88 11.04
CA ASN A 150 15.43 20.02 12.47
C ASN A 150 15.75 21.45 12.91
N ALA A 151 16.31 22.28 12.01
CA ALA A 151 16.59 23.69 12.26
C ALA A 151 15.33 24.53 12.55
N LEU A 152 14.16 24.06 12.14
CA LEU A 152 12.87 24.73 12.36
C LEU A 152 12.10 24.20 13.57
N ASN A 153 12.57 23.11 14.21
CA ASN A 153 11.82 22.42 15.27
C ASN A 153 11.46 23.35 16.44
N ALA A 154 12.38 24.21 16.87
CA ALA A 154 12.13 25.11 18.00
C ALA A 154 11.01 26.12 17.73
N ASP A 155 10.94 26.65 16.51
CA ASP A 155 9.92 27.63 16.14
C ASP A 155 8.57 26.96 15.87
N PHE A 156 8.57 25.78 15.24
CA PHE A 156 7.36 24.96 15.10
C PHE A 156 6.79 24.54 16.45
N ALA A 157 7.63 24.10 17.40
CA ALA A 157 7.18 23.72 18.73
C ALA A 157 6.51 24.89 19.47
N LYS A 158 7.06 26.11 19.36
CA LYS A 158 6.43 27.32 19.92
C LYS A 158 5.10 27.63 19.24
N ALA A 159 5.03 27.50 17.92
CA ALA A 159 3.81 27.76 17.16
C ALA A 159 2.68 26.78 17.55
N ILE A 160 3.01 25.49 17.69
CA ILE A 160 2.11 24.43 18.16
C ILE A 160 1.61 24.76 19.57
N ALA A 161 2.52 25.02 20.52
CA ALA A 161 2.16 25.33 21.90
C ALA A 161 1.25 26.56 22.02
N ARG A 162 1.50 27.60 21.21
CA ARG A 162 0.64 28.79 21.17
C ARG A 162 -0.77 28.44 20.66
N HIS A 163 -0.86 27.73 19.54
CA HIS A 163 -2.15 27.33 18.97
C HIS A 163 -2.99 26.48 19.94
N GLU A 164 -2.34 25.56 20.64
CA GLU A 164 -2.97 24.68 21.62
C GLU A 164 -3.46 25.44 22.86
N ALA A 165 -2.69 26.42 23.34
CA ALA A 165 -3.13 27.30 24.43
C ALA A 165 -4.34 28.18 24.05
N GLU A 166 -4.38 28.66 22.80
CA GLU A 166 -5.48 29.50 22.29
C GLU A 166 -6.77 28.70 22.05
N THR A 167 -6.64 27.43 21.63
CA THR A 167 -7.78 26.58 21.25
C THR A 167 -8.27 25.64 22.35
N GLY A 168 -7.58 25.57 23.49
CA GLY A 168 -7.93 24.70 24.61
C GLY A 168 -7.69 23.20 24.33
N GLN A 169 -6.99 22.86 23.25
CA GLN A 169 -6.53 21.50 23.00
C GLN A 169 -5.19 21.30 23.71
N PRO A 170 -5.03 20.34 24.64
CA PRO A 170 -3.80 20.22 25.41
C PRO A 170 -2.60 19.96 24.48
N ALA A 171 -1.53 20.69 24.76
CA ALA A 171 -0.22 20.44 24.17
C ALA A 171 0.33 19.11 24.64
N GLN A 172 0.71 18.24 23.71
CA GLN A 172 1.61 17.15 24.06
C GLN A 172 2.97 17.79 24.35
N ALA A 173 3.38 17.77 25.61
CA ALA A 173 4.65 18.34 26.04
C ALA A 173 5.79 17.77 25.18
N PRO A 174 6.75 18.61 24.74
CA PRO A 174 7.88 18.11 23.95
C PRO A 174 8.59 17.02 24.75
N ALA A 175 8.80 15.87 24.11
CA ALA A 175 9.62 14.80 24.67
C ALA A 175 10.99 15.38 25.01
N LYS A 176 11.39 15.33 26.29
CA LYS A 176 12.71 15.78 26.73
C LYS A 176 13.77 14.90 26.06
N GLY A 177 14.51 15.47 25.12
CA GLY A 177 15.80 14.98 24.65
C GLY A 177 15.78 14.21 23.32
N GLN A 178 16.29 14.87 22.29
CA GLN A 178 17.36 14.40 21.40
C GLN A 178 18.16 15.60 20.91
#